data_AF-A0A260BTG1-F1
#
_entry.id   AF-A0A260BTG1-F1
#
_cell.length_a   1.000
_cell.length_b   1.000
_cell.length_c   1.000
_cell.angle_alpha   90.00
_cell.angle_beta   90.00
_cell.angle_gamma   90.00
#
_symmetry.space_group_name_H-M   'P 1'
#
loop_
_entity.id
_entity.type
_entity.pdbx_description
1 polymer ?
#
loop_
_entity_poly.entity_id
_entity_poly.type
_entity_poly.pdbx_seq_one_letter_code
_entity_poly.pdbx_strand_id
1 'polypeptide(L)'
;MAAAVVAMCPTIAANAAPGPAPAPATILGSIENGPGSFSVYRTVDSGQRPTEADNSACNDYFGSPRSLTVVERLDARMYTFTNDPSTGFLLDPTAQNVGPIYVCDGPTVDGQAFLDQWGVLTAPGLGRLSMNGPCGLEFMIGSPGRGAVDCVLRVQPNDSGVTDGVATSNSVANPLRLPDGRTGSLWTLYTLGEGTAPVAEPVPGTPQPTGSVKYSVGREVNSISTGSTPACPGGVRTTEIHSVSVDPATGAASTEPSEDVAANASICYQNPSSPDFGASLSITSLGVTPALTATSTGQCRRTDLAVGADTVQQSCGFTLPPQLGRGLTGGQVTLNGLVPTNDPAGSANSAIWTTSFLGSITPR
;
A
#
# COMPACT_ATOMS: atom_id res chain seq x y z
N MET A 1 -57.84 13.37 47.05
CA MET A 1 -56.85 12.26 47.06
C MET A 1 -56.26 12.14 45.67
N ALA A 2 -54.99 12.51 45.51
CA ALA A 2 -54.16 12.18 44.36
C ALA A 2 -52.71 12.30 44.83
N ALA A 3 -51.99 11.19 44.91
CA ALA A 3 -50.58 11.15 45.29
C ALA A 3 -49.75 10.99 44.00
N ALA A 4 -48.87 11.95 43.74
CA ALA A 4 -47.90 11.86 42.66
C ALA A 4 -46.77 10.92 43.08
N VAL A 5 -46.57 9.84 42.32
CA VAL A 5 -45.44 8.92 42.48
C VAL A 5 -44.25 9.52 41.72
N VAL A 6 -43.21 9.93 42.45
CA VAL A 6 -41.93 10.33 41.87
C VAL A 6 -41.14 9.06 41.55
N ALA A 7 -40.95 8.77 40.27
CA ALA A 7 -40.08 7.70 39.81
C ALA A 7 -38.61 8.14 39.95
N MET A 8 -37.87 7.53 40.88
CA MET A 8 -36.42 7.67 40.95
C MET A 8 -35.79 6.76 39.89
N CYS A 9 -35.17 7.36 38.88
CA CYS A 9 -34.36 6.65 37.88
C CYS A 9 -33.01 6.27 38.54
N PRO A 10 -32.66 4.99 38.65
CA PRO A 10 -31.34 4.60 39.16
C PRO A 10 -30.27 4.96 38.12
N THR A 11 -29.30 5.78 38.51
CA THR A 11 -28.05 5.96 37.76
C THR A 11 -27.22 4.68 37.89
N ILE A 12 -27.28 3.82 36.88
CA ILE A 12 -26.33 2.71 36.75
C ILE A 12 -25.00 3.34 36.31
N ALA A 13 -24.04 3.41 37.23
CA ALA A 13 -22.66 3.62 36.86
C ALA A 13 -22.20 2.38 36.08
N ALA A 14 -22.14 2.50 34.76
CA ALA A 14 -21.54 1.48 33.91
C ALA A 14 -20.04 1.45 34.24
N ASN A 15 -19.61 0.45 35.01
CA ASN A 15 -18.21 0.08 35.07
C ASN A 15 -17.83 -0.38 33.66
N ALA A 16 -17.12 0.48 32.92
CA ALA A 16 -16.45 0.06 31.70
C ALA A 16 -15.54 -1.11 32.08
N ALA A 17 -15.73 -2.25 31.41
CA ALA A 17 -14.79 -3.35 31.52
C ALA A 17 -13.38 -2.78 31.23
N PRO A 18 -12.34 -3.22 31.97
CA PRO A 18 -10.97 -2.85 31.63
C PRO A 18 -10.76 -3.13 30.15
N GLY A 19 -10.35 -2.10 29.39
CA GLY A 19 -9.97 -2.29 28.00
C GLY A 19 -8.91 -3.38 27.90
N PRO A 20 -8.83 -4.09 26.76
CA PRO A 20 -7.77 -5.06 26.54
C PRO A 20 -6.42 -4.44 26.88
N ALA A 21 -5.58 -5.20 27.59
CA ALA A 21 -4.24 -4.73 27.94
C ALA A 21 -3.49 -4.30 26.67
N PRO A 22 -2.76 -3.17 26.67
CA PRO A 22 -1.96 -2.76 25.53
C PRO A 22 -1.06 -3.92 25.11
N ALA A 23 -1.03 -4.20 23.80
CA ALA A 23 -0.05 -5.14 23.27
C ALA A 23 1.37 -4.66 23.65
N PRO A 24 2.29 -5.57 23.96
CA PRO A 24 3.65 -5.17 24.29
C PRO A 24 4.26 -4.38 23.12
N ALA A 25 4.83 -3.22 23.41
CA ALA A 25 5.58 -2.45 22.44
C ALA A 25 6.64 -3.35 21.79
N THR A 26 6.70 -3.36 20.46
CA THR A 26 7.72 -4.10 19.71
C THR A 26 9.10 -3.65 20.22
N ILE A 27 9.92 -4.61 20.64
CA ILE A 27 11.24 -4.36 21.23
C ILE A 27 12.21 -3.91 20.12
N LEU A 28 13.05 -2.90 20.42
CA LEU A 28 14.08 -2.37 19.53
C LEU A 28 14.93 -3.48 18.87
N GLY A 29 15.15 -3.36 17.55
CA GLY A 29 16.21 -4.08 16.84
C GLY A 29 15.90 -5.45 16.24
N SER A 30 14.73 -6.06 16.44
CA SER A 30 14.38 -7.30 15.74
C SER A 30 12.87 -7.45 15.53
N ILE A 31 12.32 -6.71 14.58
CA ILE A 31 11.00 -7.06 14.05
C ILE A 31 11.21 -8.24 13.10
N GLU A 32 10.57 -9.37 13.39
CA GLU A 32 10.65 -10.55 12.52
C GLU A 32 10.09 -10.22 11.12
N ASN A 33 10.49 -10.98 10.11
CA ASN A 33 9.99 -10.79 8.74
C ASN A 33 8.54 -11.29 8.55
N GLY A 34 8.04 -12.04 9.55
CA GLY A 34 6.76 -12.73 9.45
C GLY A 34 6.85 -13.99 8.58
N PRO A 35 5.73 -14.71 8.43
CA PRO A 35 5.68 -15.99 7.71
C PRO A 35 5.60 -15.85 6.18
N GLY A 36 5.36 -14.64 5.66
CA GLY A 36 5.26 -14.38 4.23
C GLY A 36 6.49 -13.70 3.64
N SER A 37 6.43 -13.45 2.34
CA SER A 37 7.47 -12.76 1.58
C SER A 37 6.92 -11.50 0.92
N PHE A 38 7.79 -10.50 0.74
CA PHE A 38 7.45 -9.29 0.01
C PHE A 38 8.08 -9.30 -1.38
N SER A 39 7.32 -8.92 -2.40
CA SER A 39 7.82 -8.59 -3.73
C SER A 39 7.35 -7.21 -4.15
N VAL A 40 8.22 -6.41 -4.76
CA VAL A 40 7.92 -5.04 -5.19
C VAL A 40 8.23 -4.87 -6.67
N TYR A 41 7.26 -4.34 -7.41
CA TYR A 41 7.38 -4.13 -8.85
C TYR A 41 6.96 -2.72 -9.24
N ARG A 42 7.67 -2.12 -10.19
CA ARG A 42 7.25 -0.91 -10.87
C ARG A 42 6.34 -1.28 -12.03
N THR A 43 5.19 -0.63 -12.17
CA THR A 43 4.26 -0.89 -13.29
C THR A 43 3.94 0.35 -14.09
N VAL A 44 4.19 0.33 -15.40
CA VAL A 44 3.88 1.47 -16.28
C VAL A 44 2.85 1.05 -17.31
N ASP A 45 1.83 1.89 -17.51
CA ASP A 45 0.88 1.77 -18.63
C ASP A 45 1.64 1.56 -19.94
N SER A 46 1.30 0.50 -20.67
CA SER A 46 1.95 0.14 -21.93
C SER A 46 1.53 1.06 -23.08
N GLY A 47 0.43 1.80 -22.92
CA GLY A 47 -0.25 2.57 -23.96
C GLY A 47 -0.95 1.69 -25.00
N GLN A 48 -0.97 0.37 -24.79
CA GLN A 48 -1.64 -0.60 -25.65
C GLN A 48 -3.07 -0.80 -25.21
N ARG A 49 -3.87 -1.38 -26.10
CA ARG A 49 -5.22 -1.83 -25.74
C ARG A 49 -5.10 -3.19 -25.05
N PRO A 50 -5.91 -3.46 -24.01
CA PRO A 50 -6.03 -4.80 -23.43
C PRO A 50 -6.39 -5.85 -24.46
N THR A 51 -5.92 -7.09 -24.24
CA THR A 51 -6.27 -8.21 -25.13
C THR A 51 -7.75 -8.57 -25.02
N GLU A 52 -8.28 -9.32 -25.98
CA GLU A 52 -9.66 -9.83 -25.91
C GLU A 52 -9.86 -10.74 -24.71
N ALA A 53 -8.86 -11.55 -24.37
CA ALA A 53 -8.88 -12.43 -23.20
C ALA A 53 -8.96 -11.63 -21.89
N ASP A 54 -8.15 -10.57 -21.76
CA ASP A 54 -8.18 -9.70 -20.58
C ASP A 54 -9.52 -8.96 -20.45
N ASN A 55 -10.05 -8.48 -21.57
CA ASN A 55 -11.37 -7.85 -21.60
C ASN A 55 -12.47 -8.82 -21.19
N SER A 56 -12.43 -10.07 -21.66
CA SER A 56 -13.39 -11.11 -21.27
C SER A 56 -13.30 -11.38 -19.77
N ALA A 57 -12.10 -11.64 -19.26
CA ALA A 57 -11.90 -11.95 -17.84
C ALA A 57 -12.33 -10.79 -16.92
N CYS A 58 -12.07 -9.55 -17.34
CA CYS A 58 -12.57 -8.37 -16.65
C CYS A 58 -14.11 -8.32 -16.60
N ASN A 59 -14.74 -8.57 -17.75
CA ASN A 59 -16.21 -8.57 -17.84
C ASN A 59 -16.82 -9.71 -17.02
N ASP A 60 -16.15 -10.86 -16.95
CA ASP A 60 -16.57 -12.02 -16.17
C ASP A 60 -16.48 -11.72 -14.66
N TYR A 61 -15.41 -11.05 -14.20
CA TYR A 61 -15.29 -10.63 -12.80
C TYR A 61 -16.40 -9.67 -12.38
N PHE A 62 -16.63 -8.60 -13.15
CA PHE A 62 -17.63 -7.59 -12.80
C PHE A 62 -19.07 -8.09 -13.04
N GLY A 63 -19.28 -8.96 -14.02
CA GLY A 63 -20.60 -9.43 -14.43
C GLY A 63 -21.50 -8.32 -14.98
N SER A 64 -22.66 -8.68 -15.52
CA SER A 64 -23.66 -7.70 -15.98
C SER A 64 -24.52 -7.20 -14.81
N PRO A 65 -24.86 -5.90 -14.72
CA PRO A 65 -24.51 -4.82 -15.66
C PRO A 65 -23.20 -4.09 -15.32
N ARG A 66 -22.49 -4.44 -14.23
CA ARG A 66 -21.29 -3.71 -13.77
C ARG A 66 -20.16 -3.68 -14.79
N SER A 67 -20.06 -4.69 -15.65
CA SER A 67 -19.12 -4.75 -16.77
C SER A 67 -19.27 -3.57 -17.75
N LEU A 68 -20.48 -3.02 -17.87
CA LEU A 68 -20.79 -1.82 -18.67
C LEU A 68 -20.31 -0.53 -18.02
N THR A 69 -20.04 -0.55 -16.71
CA THR A 69 -19.62 0.61 -15.91
C THR A 69 -18.17 0.54 -15.47
N VAL A 70 -17.38 -0.42 -15.97
CA VAL A 70 -15.94 -0.49 -15.74
C VAL A 70 -15.30 0.77 -16.32
N VAL A 71 -14.68 1.57 -15.45
CA VAL A 71 -14.15 2.90 -15.75
C VAL A 71 -12.73 2.85 -16.28
N GLU A 72 -11.96 1.81 -15.94
CA GLU A 72 -10.58 1.64 -16.37
C GLU A 72 -10.29 0.20 -16.77
N ARG A 73 -9.52 0.04 -17.86
CA ARG A 73 -8.93 -1.23 -18.29
C ARG A 73 -7.52 -0.90 -18.74
N LEU A 74 -6.54 -1.34 -17.97
CA LEU A 74 -5.16 -0.90 -18.10
C LEU A 74 -4.27 -2.10 -18.39
N ASP A 75 -3.70 -2.11 -19.60
CA ASP A 75 -2.56 -2.97 -19.94
C ASP A 75 -1.27 -2.27 -19.51
N ALA A 76 -0.47 -2.94 -18.70
CA ALA A 76 0.76 -2.38 -18.17
C ALA A 76 1.88 -3.43 -18.19
N ARG A 77 3.11 -2.92 -18.03
CA ARG A 77 4.32 -3.75 -17.92
C ARG A 77 4.90 -3.64 -16.53
N MET A 78 5.28 -4.77 -15.99
CA MET A 78 5.99 -4.90 -14.72
C MET A 78 7.49 -4.81 -14.96
N TYR A 79 8.15 -4.07 -14.09
CA TYR A 79 9.58 -3.92 -14.09
C TYR A 79 10.13 -4.18 -12.69
N THR A 80 11.26 -4.89 -12.66
CA THR A 80 12.14 -4.88 -11.51
C THR A 80 13.11 -3.72 -11.63
N PHE A 81 13.75 -3.38 -10.52
CA PHE A 81 14.60 -2.20 -10.42
C PHE A 81 15.69 -2.44 -9.40
N THR A 82 16.71 -1.60 -9.46
CA THR A 82 17.62 -1.40 -8.34
C THR A 82 17.20 -0.12 -7.62
N ASN A 83 17.63 0.03 -6.39
CA ASN A 83 17.36 1.23 -5.60
C ASN A 83 18.65 1.73 -4.96
N ASP A 84 18.68 3.03 -4.72
CA ASP A 84 19.75 3.65 -3.96
C ASP A 84 19.74 3.12 -2.51
N PRO A 85 20.87 2.58 -2.02
CA PRO A 85 20.92 1.94 -0.71
C PRO A 85 20.81 2.94 0.46
N SER A 86 21.01 4.23 0.23
CA SER A 86 20.93 5.25 1.28
C SER A 86 19.56 5.94 1.35
N THR A 87 18.86 6.03 0.22
CA THR A 87 17.63 6.82 0.09
C THR A 87 16.40 5.98 -0.27
N GLY A 88 16.59 4.76 -0.77
CA GLY A 88 15.51 3.89 -1.25
C GLY A 88 14.91 4.29 -2.59
N PHE A 89 15.40 5.37 -3.23
CA PHE A 89 14.89 5.79 -4.54
C PHE A 89 15.23 4.77 -5.62
N LEU A 90 14.25 4.51 -6.49
CA LEU A 90 14.44 3.63 -7.63
C LEU A 90 15.46 4.22 -8.62
N LEU A 91 16.40 3.37 -9.02
CA LEU A 91 17.37 3.61 -10.08
C LEU A 91 16.94 2.82 -11.32
N ASP A 92 16.92 3.51 -12.47
CA ASP A 92 16.48 2.97 -13.76
C ASP A 92 15.22 2.09 -13.67
N PRO A 93 14.07 2.64 -13.20
CA PRO A 93 12.90 1.89 -12.77
C PRO A 93 12.18 1.08 -13.86
N THR A 94 12.67 1.13 -15.10
CA THR A 94 12.12 0.42 -16.26
C THR A 94 13.18 -0.33 -17.06
N ALA A 95 14.37 -0.53 -16.47
CA ALA A 95 15.49 -1.20 -17.14
C ALA A 95 15.24 -2.69 -17.38
N GLN A 96 14.47 -3.36 -16.53
CA GLN A 96 14.24 -4.80 -16.59
C GLN A 96 12.74 -5.08 -16.62
N ASN A 97 12.22 -5.52 -17.76
CA ASN A 97 10.83 -5.93 -17.92
C ASN A 97 10.70 -7.40 -17.52
N VAL A 98 9.80 -7.68 -16.58
CA VAL A 98 9.58 -9.01 -16.02
C VAL A 98 8.20 -9.58 -16.33
N GLY A 99 7.36 -8.85 -17.06
CA GLY A 99 6.10 -9.40 -17.55
C GLY A 99 4.97 -8.38 -17.69
N PRO A 100 3.80 -8.84 -18.18
CA PRO A 100 2.59 -8.04 -18.20
C PRO A 100 1.90 -8.01 -16.84
N ILE A 101 1.18 -6.92 -16.60
CA ILE A 101 0.13 -6.81 -15.60
C ILE A 101 -1.08 -6.18 -16.27
N TYR A 102 -2.25 -6.74 -15.99
CA TYR A 102 -3.53 -6.19 -16.41
C TYR A 102 -4.36 -5.87 -15.18
N VAL A 103 -4.99 -4.70 -15.16
CA VAL A 103 -5.96 -4.31 -14.13
C VAL A 103 -7.20 -3.71 -14.77
N CYS A 104 -8.35 -3.88 -14.13
CA CYS A 104 -9.54 -3.15 -14.49
C CYS A 104 -10.39 -2.80 -13.28
N ASP A 105 -10.97 -1.60 -13.35
CA ASP A 105 -11.59 -0.94 -12.21
C ASP A 105 -13.03 -0.58 -12.55
N GLY A 106 -13.92 -0.87 -11.62
CA GLY A 106 -15.32 -0.54 -11.70
C GLY A 106 -15.80 0.11 -10.41
N PRO A 107 -16.98 0.75 -10.42
CA PRO A 107 -17.59 1.25 -9.21
C PRO A 107 -17.81 0.10 -8.21
N THR A 108 -17.59 0.39 -6.94
CA THR A 108 -17.98 -0.51 -5.85
C THR A 108 -19.50 -0.64 -5.79
N VAL A 109 -19.96 -1.72 -5.16
CA VAL A 109 -21.39 -1.98 -4.90
C VAL A 109 -21.79 -1.73 -3.45
N ASP A 110 -20.82 -1.72 -2.53
CA ASP A 110 -21.04 -1.55 -1.09
C ASP A 110 -20.86 -0.10 -0.60
N GLY A 111 -20.36 0.79 -1.48
CA GLY A 111 -20.11 2.19 -1.17
C GLY A 111 -18.99 2.43 -0.15
N GLN A 112 -18.20 1.39 0.20
CA GLN A 112 -17.11 1.50 1.17
C GLN A 112 -15.83 2.08 0.56
N ALA A 113 -15.61 1.82 -0.72
CA ALA A 113 -14.52 2.41 -1.49
C ALA A 113 -15.03 3.06 -2.78
N PHE A 114 -14.20 3.87 -3.43
CA PHE A 114 -14.58 4.54 -4.69
C PHE A 114 -14.58 3.54 -5.85
N LEU A 115 -13.58 2.65 -5.89
CA LEU A 115 -13.42 1.62 -6.93
C LEU A 115 -13.26 0.23 -6.32
N ASP A 116 -13.71 -0.77 -7.06
CA ASP A 116 -13.37 -2.17 -6.91
C ASP A 116 -12.49 -2.51 -8.11
N GLN A 117 -11.34 -3.13 -7.87
CA GLN A 117 -10.37 -3.49 -8.88
C GLN A 117 -10.22 -5.01 -8.93
N TRP A 118 -10.10 -5.52 -10.15
CA TRP A 118 -9.57 -6.84 -10.43
C TRP A 118 -8.31 -6.72 -11.25
N GLY A 119 -7.34 -7.59 -11.00
CA GLY A 119 -6.08 -7.60 -11.73
C GLY A 119 -5.45 -8.97 -11.82
N VAL A 120 -4.61 -9.12 -12.82
CA VAL A 120 -3.81 -10.33 -13.05
C VAL A 120 -2.39 -9.92 -13.41
N LEU A 121 -1.43 -10.66 -12.87
CA LEU A 121 -0.03 -10.48 -13.20
C LEU A 121 0.70 -11.82 -13.21
N THR A 122 1.87 -11.86 -13.84
CA THR A 122 2.79 -13.00 -13.72
C THR A 122 4.06 -12.51 -13.05
N ALA A 123 4.21 -12.86 -11.77
CA ALA A 123 5.37 -12.48 -10.96
C ALA A 123 6.43 -13.59 -11.05
N PRO A 124 7.69 -13.28 -11.37
CA PRO A 124 8.74 -14.29 -11.36
C PRO A 124 8.86 -14.95 -9.98
N GLY A 125 9.04 -16.27 -9.94
CA GLY A 125 9.05 -17.05 -8.69
C GLY A 125 7.65 -17.35 -8.11
N LEU A 126 6.69 -16.43 -8.26
CA LEU A 126 5.34 -16.58 -7.70
C LEU A 126 4.31 -17.12 -8.69
N GLY A 127 4.56 -16.99 -9.99
CA GLY A 127 3.68 -17.45 -11.05
C GLY A 127 2.57 -16.47 -11.36
N ARG A 128 1.48 -16.98 -11.98
CA ARG A 128 0.32 -16.15 -12.31
C ARG A 128 -0.50 -15.88 -11.04
N LEU A 129 -0.72 -14.61 -10.73
CA LEU A 129 -1.55 -14.16 -9.62
C LEU A 129 -2.82 -13.51 -10.15
N SER A 130 -3.95 -13.86 -9.54
CA SER A 130 -5.20 -13.12 -9.67
C SER A 130 -5.45 -12.39 -8.36
N MET A 131 -5.87 -11.14 -8.45
CA MET A 131 -6.04 -10.29 -7.29
C MET A 131 -7.25 -9.38 -7.44
N ASN A 132 -7.94 -9.11 -6.35
CA ASN A 132 -9.10 -8.23 -6.37
C ASN A 132 -9.40 -7.58 -5.02
N GLY A 133 -10.03 -6.41 -5.04
CA GLY A 133 -10.34 -5.65 -3.83
C GLY A 133 -10.55 -4.16 -4.07
N PRO A 134 -10.81 -3.40 -3.00
CA PRO A 134 -11.12 -1.98 -3.11
C PRO A 134 -9.89 -1.13 -3.44
N CYS A 135 -10.16 0.03 -4.02
CA CYS A 135 -9.20 1.12 -4.19
C CYS A 135 -9.73 2.46 -3.69
N GLY A 136 -8.86 3.21 -3.03
CA GLY A 136 -8.98 4.64 -2.81
C GLY A 136 -8.58 5.42 -4.06
N LEU A 137 -9.26 6.55 -4.30
CA LEU A 137 -8.85 7.54 -5.29
C LEU A 137 -8.92 8.93 -4.64
N GLU A 138 -7.80 9.63 -4.66
CA GLU A 138 -7.72 11.01 -4.20
C GLU A 138 -7.10 11.90 -5.28
N PHE A 139 -7.77 12.99 -5.64
CA PHE A 139 -7.26 13.92 -6.65
C PHE A 139 -6.13 14.79 -6.06
N MET A 140 -5.03 14.88 -6.79
CA MET A 140 -3.87 15.66 -6.35
C MET A 140 -4.09 17.15 -6.65
N ILE A 141 -4.39 17.95 -5.61
CA ILE A 141 -4.68 19.39 -5.74
C ILE A 141 -3.54 20.15 -6.43
N GLY A 142 -2.28 19.82 -6.11
CA GLY A 142 -1.12 20.48 -6.71
C GLY A 142 -0.80 20.04 -8.14
N SER A 143 -1.51 19.04 -8.67
CA SER A 143 -1.33 18.51 -10.02
C SER A 143 -2.67 18.16 -10.67
N PRO A 144 -3.47 19.17 -11.07
CA PRO A 144 -4.80 18.96 -11.63
C PRO A 144 -4.79 17.95 -12.78
N GLY A 145 -5.71 17.00 -12.75
CA GLY A 145 -5.81 15.91 -13.74
C GLY A 145 -5.02 14.65 -13.40
N ARG A 146 -4.32 14.63 -12.26
CA ARG A 146 -3.73 13.42 -11.66
C ARG A 146 -4.43 13.02 -10.37
N GLY A 147 -4.33 11.74 -10.05
CA GLY A 147 -4.85 11.16 -8.81
C GLY A 147 -3.84 10.24 -8.15
N ALA A 148 -3.87 10.19 -6.82
CA ALA A 148 -3.30 9.10 -6.04
C ALA A 148 -4.31 7.95 -6.02
N VAL A 149 -3.87 6.75 -6.37
CA VAL A 149 -4.69 5.54 -6.29
C VAL A 149 -3.96 4.50 -5.46
N ASP A 150 -4.53 4.16 -4.32
CA ASP A 150 -4.11 3.04 -3.48
C ASP A 150 -5.16 1.93 -3.50
N CYS A 151 -4.77 0.79 -4.03
CA CYS A 151 -5.57 -0.42 -4.01
C CYS A 151 -5.08 -1.36 -2.93
N VAL A 152 -5.99 -2.10 -2.30
CA VAL A 152 -5.68 -3.18 -1.37
C VAL A 152 -6.39 -4.44 -1.86
N LEU A 153 -5.67 -5.25 -2.63
CA LEU A 153 -6.21 -6.40 -3.33
C LEU A 153 -5.84 -7.69 -2.61
N ARG A 154 -6.82 -8.56 -2.39
CA ARG A 154 -6.59 -9.94 -1.97
C ARG A 154 -5.93 -10.71 -3.11
N VAL A 155 -4.79 -11.34 -2.85
CA VAL A 155 -4.13 -12.26 -3.78
C VAL A 155 -4.74 -13.64 -3.59
N GLN A 156 -5.23 -14.23 -4.68
CA GLN A 156 -5.81 -15.56 -4.66
C GLN A 156 -4.72 -16.64 -4.69
N PRO A 157 -4.99 -17.83 -4.10
CA PRO A 157 -4.09 -18.97 -4.21
C PRO A 157 -3.83 -19.36 -5.67
N ASN A 158 -2.70 -19.99 -5.95
CA ASN A 158 -2.37 -20.46 -7.29
C ASN A 158 -1.65 -21.82 -7.31
N ASP A 159 -1.49 -22.36 -8.52
CA ASP A 159 -0.85 -23.67 -8.77
C ASP A 159 0.67 -23.65 -8.52
N SER A 160 1.27 -22.47 -8.35
CA SER A 160 2.69 -22.30 -8.06
C SER A 160 2.99 -22.29 -6.56
N GLY A 161 1.99 -22.54 -5.71
CA GLY A 161 2.18 -22.66 -4.26
C GLY A 161 2.04 -21.37 -3.47
N VAL A 162 1.56 -20.28 -4.08
CA VAL A 162 1.04 -19.14 -3.31
C VAL A 162 -0.29 -19.55 -2.71
N THR A 163 -0.42 -19.43 -1.40
CA THR A 163 -1.61 -19.87 -0.66
C THR A 163 -2.53 -18.73 -0.25
N ASP A 164 -1.99 -17.51 -0.15
CA ASP A 164 -2.73 -16.33 0.25
C ASP A 164 -1.89 -15.06 0.03
N GLY A 165 -2.49 -13.87 0.15
CA GLY A 165 -1.71 -12.63 0.20
C GLY A 165 -2.49 -11.33 0.03
N VAL A 166 -1.77 -10.22 0.06
CA VAL A 166 -2.29 -8.87 -0.23
C VAL A 166 -1.35 -8.14 -1.18
N ALA A 167 -1.90 -7.58 -2.25
CA ALA A 167 -1.21 -6.67 -3.15
C ALA A 167 -1.68 -5.24 -2.87
N THR A 168 -0.75 -4.33 -2.63
CA THR A 168 -1.03 -2.90 -2.48
C THR A 168 -0.42 -2.09 -3.60
N SER A 169 -1.12 -1.07 -4.07
CA SER A 169 -0.59 -0.14 -5.07
C SER A 169 -0.27 1.21 -4.46
N ASN A 170 0.82 1.81 -4.91
CA ASN A 170 1.14 3.23 -4.74
C ASN A 170 1.17 3.84 -6.14
N SER A 171 0.05 4.43 -6.56
CA SER A 171 -0.15 4.81 -7.95
C SER A 171 -0.30 6.31 -8.10
N VAL A 172 0.36 6.85 -9.11
CA VAL A 172 0.08 8.19 -9.64
C VAL A 172 -0.65 7.99 -10.96
N ALA A 173 -1.98 8.07 -10.89
CA ALA A 173 -2.84 7.98 -12.06
C ALA A 173 -2.75 9.25 -12.90
N ASN A 174 -2.73 9.09 -14.22
CA ASN A 174 -2.84 10.16 -15.20
C ASN A 174 -4.03 9.91 -16.13
N PRO A 175 -5.27 9.90 -15.60
CA PRO A 175 -6.47 9.56 -16.38
C PRO A 175 -6.70 10.53 -17.54
N LEU A 176 -6.26 11.79 -17.42
CA LEU A 176 -6.36 12.80 -18.47
C LEU A 176 -5.20 12.76 -19.49
N ARG A 177 -4.28 11.80 -19.37
CA ARG A 177 -3.12 11.61 -20.27
C ARG A 177 -2.33 12.91 -20.50
N LEU A 178 -2.09 13.64 -19.42
CA LEU A 178 -1.28 14.86 -19.43
C LEU A 178 0.14 14.58 -19.94
N PRO A 179 0.84 15.56 -20.55
CA PRO A 179 2.13 15.36 -21.22
C PRO A 179 3.28 14.83 -20.34
N ASP A 180 3.18 14.97 -19.02
CA ASP A 180 4.22 14.62 -18.05
C ASP A 180 4.22 13.11 -17.69
N GLY A 181 4.18 12.24 -18.69
CA GLY A 181 4.31 10.79 -18.52
C GLY A 181 3.01 10.04 -18.21
N ARG A 182 3.08 8.70 -18.26
CA ARG A 182 1.92 7.81 -18.13
C ARG A 182 1.54 7.52 -16.69
N THR A 183 0.37 6.88 -16.49
CA THR A 183 0.02 6.24 -15.21
C THR A 183 1.14 5.28 -14.81
N GLY A 184 1.53 5.36 -13.55
CA GLY A 184 2.54 4.51 -12.97
C GLY A 184 2.21 4.12 -11.54
N SER A 185 2.60 2.91 -11.16
CA SER A 185 2.50 2.45 -9.77
C SER A 185 3.78 1.75 -9.31
N LEU A 186 3.96 1.72 -8.00
CA LEU A 186 4.65 0.64 -7.31
C LEU A 186 3.63 -0.34 -6.75
N TRP A 187 3.79 -1.61 -7.04
CA TRP A 187 2.99 -2.69 -6.46
C TRP A 187 3.82 -3.41 -5.42
N THR A 188 3.30 -3.54 -4.21
CA THR A 188 3.88 -4.33 -3.12
C THR A 188 2.99 -5.53 -2.86
N LEU A 189 3.53 -6.73 -3.10
CA LEU A 189 2.88 -8.00 -2.85
C LEU A 189 3.42 -8.57 -1.55
N TYR A 190 2.53 -8.85 -0.59
CA TYR A 190 2.82 -9.71 0.54
C TYR A 190 2.14 -11.06 0.31
N THR A 191 2.91 -12.12 0.13
CA THR A 191 2.40 -13.45 -0.22
C THR A 191 2.77 -14.49 0.83
N LEU A 192 1.85 -15.44 1.04
CA LEU A 192 2.09 -16.66 1.81
C LEU A 192 2.31 -17.85 0.88
N GLY A 193 3.05 -18.84 1.38
CA GLY A 193 3.51 -19.98 0.60
C GLY A 193 4.84 -19.69 -0.07
N GLU A 194 5.47 -20.73 -0.59
CA GLU A 194 6.86 -20.65 -1.05
C GLU A 194 6.99 -19.96 -2.41
N GLY A 195 6.01 -20.13 -3.31
CA GLY A 195 6.14 -19.70 -4.70
C GLY A 195 7.22 -20.52 -5.43
N THR A 196 6.81 -21.38 -6.33
CA THR A 196 7.71 -22.34 -7.02
C THR A 196 7.71 -22.15 -8.54
N ALA A 197 7.16 -21.04 -9.02
CA ALA A 197 7.15 -20.77 -10.44
C ALA A 197 8.58 -20.54 -10.95
N PRO A 198 8.88 -20.92 -12.20
CA PRO A 198 10.17 -20.63 -12.80
C PRO A 198 10.43 -19.12 -12.82
N VAL A 199 11.68 -18.75 -12.54
CA VAL A 199 12.18 -17.38 -12.72
C VAL A 199 12.76 -17.31 -14.14
N ALA A 200 12.07 -16.60 -15.02
CA ALA A 200 12.63 -16.28 -16.33
C ALA A 200 13.70 -15.19 -16.19
N GLU A 201 14.73 -15.25 -17.02
CA GLU A 201 15.73 -14.18 -17.10
C GLU A 201 15.04 -12.85 -17.44
N PRO A 202 15.28 -11.76 -16.68
CA PRO A 202 14.74 -10.46 -16.99
C PRO A 202 15.14 -9.99 -18.39
N VAL A 203 14.18 -9.46 -19.13
CA VAL A 203 14.45 -8.90 -20.47
C VAL A 203 14.71 -7.41 -20.34
N PRO A 204 15.71 -6.84 -21.05
CA PRO A 204 15.88 -5.40 -21.11
C PRO A 204 14.58 -4.69 -21.46
N GLY A 205 14.19 -3.74 -20.61
CA GLY A 205 12.99 -2.93 -20.79
C GLY A 205 13.19 -1.88 -21.88
N THR A 206 12.07 -1.43 -22.44
CA THR A 206 12.06 -0.24 -23.29
C THR A 206 11.85 0.99 -22.41
N PRO A 207 12.60 2.09 -22.58
CA PRO A 207 12.39 3.31 -21.82
C PRO A 207 10.93 3.75 -21.87
N GLN A 208 10.31 3.89 -20.70
CA GLN A 208 8.93 4.36 -20.58
C GLN A 208 8.89 5.84 -20.18
N PRO A 209 7.92 6.62 -20.68
CA PRO A 209 7.68 7.97 -20.20
C PRO A 209 7.05 7.91 -18.80
N THR A 210 7.88 7.83 -17.76
CA THR A 210 7.44 7.75 -16.35
C THR A 210 7.10 9.11 -15.73
N GLY A 211 7.37 10.20 -16.45
CA GLY A 211 7.09 11.56 -15.98
C GLY A 211 7.98 12.01 -14.83
N SER A 212 7.52 13.05 -14.13
CA SER A 212 8.18 13.61 -12.96
C SER A 212 8.08 12.77 -11.68
N VAL A 213 7.39 11.62 -11.70
CA VAL A 213 7.20 10.80 -10.50
C VAL A 213 8.49 10.08 -10.14
N LYS A 214 8.93 10.23 -8.89
CA LYS A 214 10.00 9.48 -8.26
C LYS A 214 9.43 8.55 -7.21
N TYR A 215 9.91 7.32 -7.16
CA TYR A 215 9.48 6.33 -6.20
C TYR A 215 10.62 5.94 -5.28
N SER A 216 10.31 5.69 -4.02
CA SER A 216 11.20 5.05 -3.07
C SER A 216 10.55 3.84 -2.41
N VAL A 217 11.37 2.86 -2.07
CA VAL A 217 10.98 1.66 -1.32
C VAL A 217 11.84 1.60 -0.08
N GLY A 218 11.19 1.35 1.05
CA GLY A 218 11.86 1.16 2.31
C GLY A 218 11.21 0.06 3.12
N ARG A 219 11.94 -0.37 4.13
CA ARG A 219 11.53 -1.39 5.08
C ARG A 219 11.54 -0.80 6.47
N GLU A 220 10.57 -1.21 7.25
CA GLU A 220 10.37 -0.71 8.58
C GLU A 220 11.35 -1.31 9.60
N VAL A 221 11.94 -0.44 10.42
CA VAL A 221 12.86 -0.79 11.51
C VAL A 221 12.55 0.05 12.74
N ASN A 222 12.79 -0.49 13.94
CA ASN A 222 12.61 0.21 15.21
C ASN A 222 11.17 0.77 15.39
N SER A 223 10.18 -0.02 14.98
CA SER A 223 8.77 0.30 15.14
C SER A 223 8.35 0.27 16.61
N ILE A 224 7.65 1.29 17.06
CA ILE A 224 7.17 1.43 18.43
C ILE A 224 5.70 1.83 18.41
N SER A 225 4.86 1.01 19.04
CA SER A 225 3.49 1.37 19.41
C SER A 225 3.50 2.07 20.77
N THR A 226 3.01 3.30 20.85
CA THR A 226 2.91 4.05 22.13
C THR A 226 1.55 3.91 22.79
N GLY A 227 0.71 2.97 22.32
CA GLY A 227 -0.65 2.76 22.81
C GLY A 227 -1.67 3.82 22.36
N SER A 228 -2.93 3.60 22.72
CA SER A 228 -4.06 4.45 22.35
C SER A 228 -4.14 5.73 23.17
N THR A 229 -4.60 6.80 22.51
CA THR A 229 -4.88 8.09 23.14
C THR A 229 -6.26 8.59 22.67
N PRO A 230 -6.87 9.59 23.32
CA PRO A 230 -8.13 10.18 22.83
C PRO A 230 -8.04 10.73 21.40
N ALA A 231 -6.86 11.19 20.97
CA ALA A 231 -6.64 11.69 19.60
C ALA A 231 -6.35 10.57 18.58
N CYS A 232 -5.76 9.47 19.06
CA CYS A 232 -5.37 8.30 18.26
C CYS A 232 -5.92 7.04 18.93
N PRO A 233 -7.24 6.79 18.87
CA PRO A 233 -7.87 5.68 19.59
C PRO A 233 -7.39 4.30 19.11
N GLY A 234 -6.90 4.19 17.87
CA GLY A 234 -6.24 2.98 17.35
C GLY A 234 -4.75 2.87 17.68
N GLY A 235 -4.19 3.84 18.41
CA GLY A 235 -2.77 3.88 18.78
C GLY A 235 -1.93 4.83 17.94
N VAL A 236 -0.71 5.11 18.42
CA VAL A 236 0.33 5.81 17.65
C VAL A 236 1.48 4.87 17.41
N ARG A 237 1.91 4.79 16.15
CA ARG A 237 3.09 4.04 15.71
C ARG A 237 4.17 5.02 15.28
N THR A 238 5.38 4.88 15.80
CA THR A 238 6.56 5.60 15.32
C THR A 238 7.56 4.60 14.77
N THR A 239 8.22 4.92 13.66
CA THR A 239 9.20 4.01 13.07
C THR A 239 10.26 4.74 12.26
N GLU A 240 11.41 4.07 12.12
CA GLU A 240 12.39 4.36 11.09
C GLU A 240 12.06 3.54 9.84
N ILE A 241 12.34 4.12 8.67
CA ILE A 241 12.21 3.48 7.38
C ILE A 241 13.61 3.51 6.76
N HIS A 242 14.17 2.33 6.57
CA HIS A 242 15.48 2.12 5.97
C HIS A 242 15.32 1.68 4.52
N SER A 243 16.31 1.95 3.68
CA SER A 243 16.27 1.44 2.30
C SER A 243 16.32 -0.10 2.33
N VAL A 244 15.74 -0.73 1.32
CA VAL A 244 15.79 -2.19 1.17
C VAL A 244 16.06 -2.53 -0.28
N SER A 245 16.99 -3.45 -0.53
CA SER A 245 17.25 -3.92 -1.89
C SER A 245 16.09 -4.76 -2.40
N VAL A 246 15.81 -4.63 -3.69
CA VAL A 246 14.87 -5.50 -4.42
C VAL A 246 15.67 -6.37 -5.37
N ASP A 247 15.44 -7.68 -5.32
CA ASP A 247 16.09 -8.63 -6.20
C ASP A 247 15.69 -8.35 -7.66
N PRO A 248 16.65 -8.11 -8.57
CA PRO A 248 16.34 -7.71 -9.94
C PRO A 248 15.71 -8.84 -10.78
N ALA A 249 15.86 -10.12 -10.39
CA ALA A 249 15.29 -11.24 -11.12
C ALA A 249 13.83 -11.53 -10.70
N THR A 250 13.54 -11.37 -9.41
CA THR A 250 12.31 -11.83 -8.78
C THR A 250 11.44 -10.72 -8.21
N GLY A 251 11.97 -9.51 -8.07
CA GLY A 251 11.29 -8.43 -7.35
C GLY A 251 11.20 -8.67 -5.85
N ALA A 252 11.81 -9.72 -5.29
CA ALA A 252 11.77 -10.01 -3.86
C ALA A 252 12.47 -8.89 -3.07
N ALA A 253 11.79 -8.33 -2.07
CA ALA A 253 12.38 -7.33 -1.19
C ALA A 253 13.23 -8.03 -0.12
N SER A 254 14.48 -7.58 0.04
CA SER A 254 15.41 -8.11 1.03
C SER A 254 14.83 -8.03 2.45
N THR A 255 15.24 -8.97 3.29
CA THR A 255 14.99 -8.96 4.74
C THR A 255 16.03 -8.17 5.52
N GLU A 256 17.10 -7.75 4.85
CA GLU A 256 18.21 -7.00 5.42
C GLU A 256 18.06 -5.52 5.02
N PRO A 257 17.55 -4.65 5.91
CA PRO A 257 17.49 -3.22 5.66
C PRO A 257 18.90 -2.62 5.58
N SER A 258 19.04 -1.47 4.90
CA SER A 258 20.28 -0.70 4.92
C SER A 258 20.58 -0.12 6.30
N GLU A 259 21.80 0.38 6.49
CA GLU A 259 22.19 1.07 7.73
C GLU A 259 21.62 2.51 7.81
N ASP A 260 21.32 3.10 6.65
CA ASP A 260 20.88 4.48 6.53
C ASP A 260 19.35 4.61 6.65
N VAL A 261 18.92 5.51 7.54
CA VAL A 261 17.52 5.90 7.67
C VAL A 261 17.11 6.76 6.47
N ALA A 262 16.25 6.23 5.60
CA ALA A 262 15.70 6.94 4.45
C ALA A 262 14.54 7.88 4.85
N ALA A 263 13.76 7.51 5.87
CA ALA A 263 12.69 8.35 6.42
C ALA A 263 12.36 8.00 7.88
N ASN A 264 11.75 8.96 8.58
CA ASN A 264 11.12 8.74 9.88
C ASN A 264 9.62 8.97 9.74
N ALA A 265 8.80 8.09 10.33
CA ALA A 265 7.35 8.17 10.23
C ALA A 265 6.66 8.03 11.60
N SER A 266 5.53 8.71 11.74
CA SER A 266 4.58 8.58 12.84
C SER A 266 3.17 8.47 12.27
N ILE A 267 2.44 7.40 12.61
CA ILE A 267 1.03 7.21 12.25
C ILE A 267 0.18 7.27 13.51
N CYS A 268 -0.83 8.13 13.49
CA CYS A 268 -1.93 8.17 14.43
C CYS A 268 -3.12 7.41 13.82
N TYR A 269 -3.48 6.26 14.39
CA TYR A 269 -4.60 5.46 13.90
C TYR A 269 -5.91 5.86 14.58
N GLN A 270 -6.97 6.00 13.79
CA GLN A 270 -8.32 6.12 14.32
C GLN A 270 -8.82 4.75 14.79
N ASN A 271 -10.00 4.74 15.42
CA ASN A 271 -10.55 3.52 15.98
C ASN A 271 -10.85 2.54 14.82
N PRO A 272 -10.28 1.32 14.80
CA PRO A 272 -10.53 0.37 13.73
C PRO A 272 -12.01 -0.03 13.71
N SER A 273 -12.77 0.52 12.76
CA SER A 273 -14.19 0.15 12.55
C SER A 273 -14.40 -1.20 11.87
N SER A 274 -13.33 -1.79 11.32
CA SER A 274 -13.26 -3.02 10.54
C SER A 274 -14.15 -3.05 9.27
N PRO A 275 -13.59 -3.33 8.08
CA PRO A 275 -12.17 -3.57 7.80
C PRO A 275 -11.38 -2.26 7.62
N ASP A 276 -12.05 -1.15 7.33
CA ASP A 276 -11.43 0.14 7.01
C ASP A 276 -11.50 1.12 8.19
N PHE A 277 -10.50 1.98 8.30
CA PHE A 277 -10.41 3.03 9.32
C PHE A 277 -9.43 4.13 8.93
N GLY A 278 -9.71 5.34 9.42
CA GLY A 278 -8.85 6.49 9.15
C GLY A 278 -7.51 6.42 9.86
N ALA A 279 -6.52 7.09 9.30
CA ALA A 279 -5.24 7.32 9.95
C ALA A 279 -4.66 8.68 9.54
N SER A 280 -3.69 9.17 10.30
CA SER A 280 -2.94 10.38 9.96
C SER A 280 -1.44 10.08 10.05
N LEU A 281 -0.72 10.42 9.00
CA LEU A 281 0.72 10.23 8.86
C LEU A 281 1.45 11.56 9.05
N SER A 282 2.55 11.54 9.77
CA SER A 282 3.64 12.51 9.68
C SER A 282 4.89 11.78 9.23
N ILE A 283 5.46 12.15 8.10
CA ILE A 283 6.67 11.52 7.55
C ILE A 283 7.71 12.58 7.24
N THR A 284 8.95 12.32 7.61
CA THR A 284 10.12 13.11 7.22
C THR A 284 11.00 12.26 6.32
N SER A 285 11.00 12.57 5.03
CA SER A 285 11.85 11.93 4.01
C SER A 285 13.24 12.57 4.03
N LEU A 286 14.24 11.78 4.40
CA LEU A 286 15.66 12.19 4.48
C LEU A 286 16.41 11.94 3.18
N GLY A 287 15.89 11.06 2.32
CA GLY A 287 16.43 10.77 0.99
C GLY A 287 16.25 11.87 -0.05
N VAL A 288 15.66 13.01 0.31
CA VAL A 288 15.49 14.17 -0.58
C VAL A 288 16.21 15.39 -0.03
N THR A 289 16.70 16.27 -0.90
CA THR A 289 17.43 17.47 -0.48
C THR A 289 16.67 18.76 -0.81
N PRO A 290 16.38 19.62 0.19
CA PRO A 290 16.53 19.37 1.63
C PRO A 290 15.43 18.41 2.14
N ALA A 291 15.64 17.80 3.30
CA ALA A 291 14.69 16.85 3.89
C ALA A 291 13.25 17.41 3.92
N LEU A 292 12.29 16.56 3.57
CA LEU A 292 10.90 16.95 3.37
C LEU A 292 10.02 16.32 4.46
N THR A 293 9.35 17.17 5.24
CA THR A 293 8.35 16.72 6.22
C THR A 293 6.95 16.99 5.68
N ALA A 294 6.09 15.98 5.66
CA ALA A 294 4.71 16.10 5.24
C ALA A 294 3.79 15.43 6.26
N THR A 295 2.64 16.07 6.49
CA THR A 295 1.53 15.50 7.25
C THR A 295 0.36 15.24 6.33
N SER A 296 -0.28 14.09 6.47
CA SER A 296 -1.38 13.65 5.61
C SER A 296 -2.40 12.86 6.41
N THR A 297 -3.64 12.86 5.91
CA THR A 297 -4.67 11.91 6.33
C THR A 297 -4.79 10.81 5.30
N GLY A 298 -5.10 9.61 5.74
CA GLY A 298 -5.23 8.45 4.87
C GLY A 298 -6.21 7.45 5.41
N GLN A 299 -6.31 6.33 4.71
CA GLN A 299 -7.13 5.19 5.11
C GLN A 299 -6.24 3.98 5.28
N CYS A 300 -6.60 3.15 6.25
CA CYS A 300 -6.02 1.85 6.47
C CYS A 300 -7.10 0.79 6.33
N ARG A 301 -6.70 -0.37 5.82
CA ARG A 301 -7.53 -1.57 5.69
C ARG A 301 -6.87 -2.73 6.37
N ARG A 302 -7.65 -3.48 7.14
CA ARG A 302 -7.27 -4.79 7.67
C ARG A 302 -7.85 -5.89 6.80
N THR A 303 -7.00 -6.86 6.49
CA THR A 303 -7.33 -8.03 5.68
C THR A 303 -6.90 -9.29 6.41
N ASP A 304 -7.85 -10.18 6.69
CA ASP A 304 -7.57 -11.44 7.36
C ASP A 304 -6.81 -12.38 6.42
N LEU A 305 -5.60 -12.79 6.79
CA LEU A 305 -4.81 -13.78 6.06
C LEU A 305 -4.66 -15.05 6.89
N ALA A 306 -4.39 -16.17 6.25
CA ALA A 306 -4.07 -17.44 6.91
C ALA A 306 -2.65 -17.46 7.54
N VAL A 307 -2.29 -16.40 8.29
CA VAL A 307 -0.98 -16.27 8.99
C VAL A 307 -1.04 -16.72 10.45
N GLY A 308 -2.20 -16.62 11.10
CA GLY A 308 -2.41 -16.94 12.52
C GLY A 308 -3.63 -16.19 13.09
N ALA A 309 -4.20 -16.68 14.19
CA ALA A 309 -5.44 -16.13 14.75
C ALA A 309 -5.29 -14.71 15.33
N ASP A 310 -4.08 -14.32 15.75
CA ASP A 310 -3.79 -13.06 16.45
C ASP A 310 -3.10 -12.02 15.57
N THR A 311 -3.04 -12.24 14.25
CA THR A 311 -2.34 -11.35 13.32
C THR A 311 -3.18 -11.11 12.08
N VAL A 312 -3.22 -9.86 11.63
CA VAL A 312 -3.93 -9.45 10.41
C VAL A 312 -3.00 -8.67 9.50
N GLN A 313 -3.23 -8.75 8.20
CA GLN A 313 -2.56 -7.86 7.27
C GLN A 313 -3.18 -6.47 7.39
N GLN A 314 -2.33 -5.45 7.45
CA GLN A 314 -2.73 -4.05 7.45
C GLN A 314 -2.03 -3.33 6.31
N SER A 315 -2.86 -2.69 5.49
CA SER A 315 -2.42 -1.80 4.41
C SER A 315 -2.88 -0.39 4.72
N CYS A 316 -2.08 0.62 4.41
CA CYS A 316 -2.50 2.02 4.51
C CYS A 316 -2.06 2.81 3.29
N GLY A 317 -2.85 3.81 2.90
CA GLY A 317 -2.54 4.79 1.86
C GLY A 317 -2.73 6.21 2.37
N PHE A 318 -1.74 7.08 2.11
CA PHE A 318 -1.71 8.47 2.55
C PHE A 318 -1.30 9.38 1.39
N THR A 319 -2.16 10.31 0.97
CA THR A 319 -1.83 11.24 -0.11
C THR A 319 -0.97 12.39 0.41
N LEU A 320 0.18 12.62 -0.19
CA LEU A 320 1.06 13.71 0.22
C LEU A 320 0.54 15.04 -0.33
N PRO A 321 0.28 16.04 0.54
CA PRO A 321 -0.18 17.35 0.08
C PRO A 321 0.95 18.09 -0.66
N PRO A 322 0.62 19.00 -1.58
CA PRO A 322 1.62 19.76 -2.31
C PRO A 322 2.44 20.66 -1.37
N GLN A 323 3.76 20.70 -1.61
CA GLN A 323 4.70 21.64 -1.00
C GLN A 323 5.52 22.28 -2.12
N LEU A 324 4.89 23.20 -2.86
CA LEU A 324 5.45 23.75 -4.09
C LEU A 324 6.81 24.43 -3.90
N GLY A 325 7.02 25.10 -2.75
CA GLY A 325 8.32 25.69 -2.40
C GLY A 325 9.45 24.68 -2.19
N ARG A 326 9.12 23.38 -2.14
CA ARG A 326 10.03 22.24 -2.03
C ARG A 326 10.04 21.37 -3.28
N GLY A 327 9.30 21.76 -4.32
CA GLY A 327 9.19 21.01 -5.57
C GLY A 327 8.19 19.84 -5.54
N LEU A 328 7.47 19.61 -4.43
CA LEU A 328 6.44 18.57 -4.33
C LEU A 328 5.10 19.13 -4.84
N THR A 329 4.54 18.53 -5.89
CA THR A 329 3.20 18.88 -6.41
C THR A 329 2.12 17.86 -6.04
N GLY A 330 2.52 16.75 -5.41
CA GLY A 330 1.67 15.69 -4.89
C GLY A 330 2.48 14.42 -4.63
N GLY A 331 1.83 13.36 -4.18
CA GLY A 331 2.48 12.08 -3.96
C GLY A 331 1.62 11.15 -3.12
N GLN A 332 2.16 10.00 -2.77
CA GLN A 332 1.46 9.03 -1.92
C GLN A 332 2.47 8.22 -1.12
N VAL A 333 2.14 7.91 0.13
CA VAL A 333 2.85 6.91 0.95
C VAL A 333 1.92 5.73 1.14
N THR A 334 2.43 4.52 0.96
CA THR A 334 1.70 3.31 1.32
C THR A 334 2.52 2.42 2.22
N LEU A 335 1.82 1.66 3.06
CA LEU A 335 2.34 0.71 4.03
C LEU A 335 1.67 -0.64 3.77
N ASN A 336 2.44 -1.73 3.79
CA ASN A 336 1.95 -3.10 3.73
C ASN A 336 2.72 -3.96 4.75
N GLY A 337 2.02 -4.47 5.76
CA GLY A 337 2.62 -5.30 6.81
C GLY A 337 1.59 -6.04 7.66
N LEU A 338 2.08 -6.81 8.62
CA LEU A 338 1.31 -7.53 9.61
C LEU A 338 1.26 -6.75 10.91
N VAL A 339 0.09 -6.77 11.56
CA VAL A 339 -0.13 -6.17 12.89
C VAL A 339 -0.87 -7.15 13.78
N PRO A 340 -0.73 -7.04 15.11
CA PRO A 340 -1.59 -7.76 16.03
C PRO A 340 -3.06 -7.38 15.81
N THR A 341 -3.98 -8.35 15.85
CA THR A 341 -5.43 -8.12 15.64
C THR A 341 -5.98 -7.00 16.52
N ASN A 342 -5.51 -6.92 17.77
CA ASN A 342 -5.97 -5.96 18.77
C ASN A 342 -5.11 -4.69 18.89
N ASP A 343 -4.07 -4.52 18.06
CA ASP A 343 -3.21 -3.32 18.08
C ASP A 343 -2.87 -2.84 16.65
N PRO A 344 -3.64 -1.89 16.08
CA PRO A 344 -3.36 -1.30 14.76
C PRO A 344 -2.02 -0.58 14.67
N ALA A 345 -1.53 -0.05 15.79
CA ALA A 345 -0.25 0.64 15.87
C ALA A 345 0.92 -0.32 16.10
N GLY A 346 0.64 -1.56 16.48
CA GLY A 346 1.63 -2.62 16.63
C GLY A 346 2.28 -3.02 15.31
N SER A 347 3.39 -3.72 15.41
CA SER A 347 4.11 -4.29 14.27
C SER A 347 4.40 -5.76 14.57
N ALA A 348 3.79 -6.65 13.79
CA ALA A 348 4.04 -8.09 13.86
C ALA A 348 5.05 -8.57 12.82
N ASN A 349 5.34 -7.74 11.81
CA ASN A 349 6.52 -7.93 10.96
C ASN A 349 7.13 -6.62 10.48
N SER A 350 8.36 -6.70 9.99
CA SER A 350 9.04 -5.60 9.31
C SER A 350 8.35 -5.31 7.97
N ALA A 351 7.49 -4.28 7.98
CA ALA A 351 6.62 -3.93 6.87
C ALA A 351 7.36 -3.22 5.73
N ILE A 352 6.79 -3.27 4.52
CA ILE A 352 7.27 -2.49 3.37
C ILE A 352 6.51 -1.18 3.27
N TRP A 353 7.27 -0.11 3.07
CA TRP A 353 6.81 1.24 2.82
C TRP A 353 7.19 1.64 1.40
N THR A 354 6.24 2.20 0.66
CA THR A 354 6.54 2.81 -0.64
C THR A 354 6.11 4.26 -0.65
N THR A 355 6.91 5.12 -1.25
CA THR A 355 6.57 6.53 -1.41
C THR A 355 6.68 6.94 -2.86
N SER A 356 5.70 7.68 -3.36
CA SER A 356 5.77 8.41 -4.62
C SER A 356 5.83 9.91 -4.35
N PHE A 357 6.73 10.56 -5.05
CA PHE A 357 6.90 12.01 -5.05
C PHE A 357 6.66 12.51 -6.47
N LEU A 358 5.65 13.34 -6.65
CA LEU A 358 5.36 13.99 -7.92
C LEU A 358 5.89 15.44 -7.87
N GLY A 359 6.57 15.85 -8.94
CA GLY A 359 7.11 17.20 -9.11
C GLY A 359 8.62 17.21 -9.33
N SER A 360 9.27 18.32 -9.01
CA SER A 360 10.71 18.52 -9.22
C SER A 360 11.57 18.07 -8.02
N ILE A 361 11.12 17.06 -7.29
CA ILE A 361 11.84 16.50 -6.15
C ILE A 361 13.16 15.89 -6.64
N THR A 362 14.24 16.25 -5.96
CA THR A 362 15.59 15.75 -6.27
C THR A 362 16.00 14.79 -5.15
N PRO A 363 16.13 13.48 -5.46
CA PRO A 363 16.79 12.53 -4.58
C PRO A 363 18.19 13.03 -4.19
N ARG A 364 18.60 12.77 -2.95
CA ARG A 364 19.94 13.08 -2.46
C ARG A 364 20.99 12.20 -3.12
#